data_AF-A0A0V0J174-F1
#
_entry.id   AF-A0A0V0J174-F1
#
_cell.length_a   1.000
_cell.length_b   1.000
_cell.length_c   1.000
_cell.angle_alpha   90.00
_cell.angle_beta   90.00
_cell.angle_gamma   90.00
#
_symmetry.space_group_name_H-M   'P 1'
#
loop_
_entity.id
_entity.type
_entity.pdbx_description
1 polymer ?
#
loop_
_entity_poly.entity_id
_entity_poly.type
_entity_poly.pdbx_seq_one_letter_code
_entity_poly.pdbx_strand_id
1 'polypeptide(L)'
;MILDNVIDREFQMMLLPLNILEILYCQPKFRITETFITPNGIRENLLCTLGVLLMILANVGYVSINSYIPGNDEISDIIHSFICTDAAFYIVYCLLMYAMNIIYKNQIVQLIIKMQKAYRVLQNENGLRRFQKSNWIFVVAVFLFYFTYNLSYTIFNIYRVTHLLYDVVLFYFDVNIIVAIRIVKFLEYELILWKKELNKFLKTCSTTNHNQLVKYLVNVSYEERLLLSAYSNIIGAFGLCANVFGMSVSNFLLNFMS
;
A
#
# COMPACT_ATOMS: atom_id res chain seq x y z
N MET A 1 -18.63 11.45 14.56
CA MET A 1 -17.91 10.28 14.00
C MET A 1 -16.39 10.51 13.92
N ILE A 2 -15.79 11.30 14.83
CA ILE A 2 -14.39 11.78 14.73
C ILE A 2 -13.45 11.08 15.74
N LEU A 3 -13.99 10.45 16.79
CA LEU A 3 -13.17 9.83 17.86
C LEU A 3 -12.48 8.51 17.48
N ASP A 4 -12.90 7.85 16.40
CA ASP A 4 -12.42 6.49 16.03
C ASP A 4 -11.12 6.50 15.20
N ASN A 5 -10.55 7.68 14.92
CA ASN A 5 -9.40 7.84 14.02
C ASN A 5 -8.06 7.96 14.76
N VAL A 6 -8.04 7.76 16.08
CA VAL A 6 -6.82 7.81 16.88
C VAL A 6 -5.95 6.59 16.59
N ILE A 7 -4.73 6.83 16.12
CA ILE A 7 -3.70 5.85 15.83
C ILE A 7 -2.68 5.75 16.97
N ASP A 8 -2.37 4.51 17.35
CA ASP A 8 -1.30 4.24 18.31
C ASP A 8 0.06 4.56 17.69
N ARG A 9 0.95 5.19 18.46
CA ARG A 9 2.28 5.60 18.00
C ARG A 9 3.08 4.44 17.41
N GLU A 10 3.00 3.25 18.00
CA GLU A 10 3.68 2.06 17.47
C GLU A 10 3.11 1.64 16.11
N PHE A 11 1.79 1.71 15.95
CA PHE A 11 1.13 1.39 14.69
C PHE A 11 1.46 2.43 13.61
N GLN A 12 1.52 3.71 13.97
CA GLN A 12 2.01 4.78 13.10
C GLN A 12 3.44 4.53 12.61
N MET A 13 4.35 4.09 13.48
CA MET A 13 5.73 3.76 13.08
C MET A 13 5.80 2.59 12.08
N MET A 14 4.82 1.69 12.08
CA MET A 14 4.73 0.62 11.07
C MET A 14 4.36 1.18 9.69
N LEU A 15 3.44 2.15 9.64
CA LEU A 15 2.93 2.75 8.41
C LEU A 15 3.87 3.83 7.84
N LEU A 16 4.63 4.51 8.70
CA LEU A 16 5.50 5.61 8.33
C LEU A 16 6.43 5.32 7.14
N PRO A 17 7.20 4.22 7.10
CA PRO A 17 8.06 3.93 5.94
C PRO A 17 7.27 3.81 4.63
N LEU A 18 6.07 3.22 4.66
CA LEU A 18 5.20 3.10 3.48
C LEU A 18 4.65 4.46 3.06
N ASN A 19 4.23 5.28 4.01
CA ASN A 19 3.73 6.63 3.75
C ASN A 19 4.83 7.58 3.22
N ILE A 20 6.08 7.41 3.65
CA ILE A 20 7.23 8.17 3.12
C ILE A 20 7.43 7.87 1.64
N LEU A 21 7.32 6.61 1.22
CA LEU A 21 7.38 6.26 -0.21
C LEU A 21 6.27 6.99 -0.98
N GLU A 22 5.02 6.90 -0.53
CA GLU A 22 3.90 7.56 -1.21
C GLU A 22 4.04 9.09 -1.29
N ILE A 23 4.55 9.74 -0.22
CA ILE A 23 4.82 11.17 -0.20
C ILE A 23 5.93 11.55 -1.19
N LEU A 24 7.00 10.75 -1.30
CA LEU A 24 8.08 11.04 -2.24
C LEU A 24 7.58 11.08 -3.69
N TYR A 25 6.61 10.22 -4.03
CA TYR A 25 5.97 10.20 -5.36
C TYR A 25 4.80 11.18 -5.49
N CYS A 26 4.64 12.12 -4.54
CA CYS A 26 3.56 13.10 -4.52
C CYS A 26 2.16 12.46 -4.60
N GLN A 27 1.98 11.24 -4.10
CA GLN A 27 0.70 10.52 -4.12
C GLN A 27 0.38 9.91 -2.74
N PRO A 28 0.41 10.70 -1.64
CA PRO A 28 0.02 10.18 -0.34
C PRO A 28 -1.41 9.64 -0.40
N LYS A 29 -1.68 8.45 0.17
CA LYS A 29 -3.05 7.90 0.20
C LYS A 29 -3.88 8.38 1.38
N PHE A 30 -3.21 8.78 2.44
CA PHE A 30 -3.83 9.33 3.65
C PHE A 30 -2.85 10.25 4.35
N ARG A 31 -3.37 11.05 5.29
CA ARG A 31 -2.55 11.94 6.11
C ARG A 31 -2.56 11.48 7.56
N ILE A 32 -1.36 11.34 8.12
CA ILE A 32 -1.19 11.17 9.56
C ILE A 32 -0.76 12.53 10.15
N THR A 33 -1.61 13.13 10.99
CA THR A 33 -1.29 14.35 11.72
C THR A 33 -1.33 14.04 13.21
N GLU A 34 -0.18 14.19 13.88
CA GLU A 34 -0.01 13.81 15.29
C GLU A 34 -0.40 12.33 15.51
N THR A 35 -1.55 12.10 16.13
CA THR A 35 -2.11 10.79 16.45
C THR A 35 -3.36 10.46 15.63
N PHE A 36 -3.74 11.28 14.65
CA PHE A 36 -4.95 11.06 13.85
C PHE A 36 -4.62 10.69 12.42
N ILE A 37 -5.33 9.69 11.90
CA ILE A 37 -5.40 9.43 10.47
C ILE A 37 -6.62 10.11 9.87
N THR A 38 -6.40 10.81 8.77
CA THR A 38 -7.44 11.55 8.05
C THR A 38 -7.32 11.30 6.55
N PRO A 39 -8.46 11.29 5.83
CA PRO A 39 -8.42 11.24 4.38
C PRO A 39 -7.78 12.51 3.83
N ASN A 40 -7.20 12.43 2.64
CA ASN A 40 -6.59 13.59 2.00
C ASN A 40 -7.56 14.76 1.86
N GLY A 41 -7.07 15.95 2.24
CA GLY A 41 -7.75 17.21 2.06
C GLY A 41 -7.48 17.81 0.68
N ILE A 42 -7.92 19.05 0.51
CA ILE A 42 -7.75 19.79 -0.76
C ILE A 42 -6.27 19.99 -1.07
N ARG A 43 -5.45 20.33 -0.06
CA ARG A 43 -4.02 20.57 -0.22
C ARG A 43 -3.29 19.31 -0.72
N GLU A 44 -3.57 18.17 -0.11
CA GLU A 44 -2.95 16.90 -0.48
C GLU A 44 -3.43 16.47 -1.88
N ASN A 45 -4.71 16.68 -2.21
CA ASN A 45 -5.21 16.39 -3.56
C ASN A 45 -4.55 17.27 -4.63
N LEU A 46 -4.28 18.55 -4.34
CA LEU A 46 -3.52 19.43 -5.24
C LEU A 46 -2.09 18.93 -5.44
N LEU A 47 -1.42 18.47 -4.37
CA LEU A 47 -0.10 17.84 -4.47
C LEU A 47 -0.16 16.59 -5.36
N CYS A 48 -1.19 15.75 -5.20
CA CYS A 48 -1.44 14.60 -6.05
C CYS A 48 -1.65 15.02 -7.52
N THR A 49 -2.45 16.05 -7.79
CA THR A 49 -2.66 16.54 -9.15
C THR A 49 -1.34 16.98 -9.79
N LEU A 50 -0.51 17.74 -9.05
CA LEU A 50 0.81 18.15 -9.53
C LEU A 50 1.71 16.94 -9.80
N GLY A 51 1.72 15.96 -8.91
CA GLY A 51 2.45 14.70 -9.09
C GLY A 51 2.06 13.97 -10.37
N VAL A 52 0.76 13.80 -10.63
CA VAL A 52 0.27 13.16 -11.87
C VAL A 52 0.68 13.94 -13.10
N LEU A 53 0.52 15.27 -13.09
CA LEU A 53 0.91 16.12 -14.23
C LEU A 53 2.40 16.01 -14.52
N LEU A 54 3.26 16.02 -13.50
CA LEU A 54 4.69 15.82 -13.65
C LEU A 54 5.02 14.44 -14.25
N MET A 55 4.34 13.37 -13.79
CA MET A 55 4.52 12.03 -14.34
C MET A 55 4.09 11.95 -15.81
N ILE A 56 2.97 12.56 -16.20
CA ILE A 56 2.51 12.61 -17.59
C ILE A 56 3.51 13.39 -18.46
N LEU A 57 3.97 14.55 -18.00
CA LEU A 57 4.96 15.34 -18.72
C LEU A 57 6.29 14.60 -18.87
N ALA A 58 6.73 13.88 -17.84
CA ALA A 58 7.93 13.03 -17.91
C ALA A 58 7.79 11.93 -18.96
N ASN A 59 6.65 11.24 -19.00
CA ASN A 59 6.35 10.22 -20.03
C ASN A 59 6.35 10.81 -21.44
N VAL A 60 5.60 11.89 -21.68
CA VAL A 60 5.51 12.51 -23.01
C VAL A 60 6.87 13.05 -23.46
N GLY A 61 7.62 13.67 -22.55
CA GLY A 61 8.98 14.15 -22.81
C GLY A 61 9.94 13.00 -23.15
N TYR A 62 9.84 11.88 -22.44
CA TYR A 62 10.62 10.67 -22.72
C TYR A 62 10.34 10.12 -24.12
N VAL A 63 9.07 9.95 -24.49
CA VAL A 63 8.65 9.49 -25.82
C VAL A 63 9.20 10.42 -26.90
N SER A 64 9.05 11.73 -26.72
CA SER A 64 9.43 12.74 -27.72
C SER A 64 10.94 12.78 -27.99
N ILE A 65 11.77 12.42 -27.01
CA ILE A 65 13.24 12.51 -27.10
C ILE A 65 13.86 11.19 -27.56
N ASN A 66 13.24 10.06 -27.21
CA ASN A 66 13.82 8.72 -27.41
C ASN A 66 13.13 7.92 -28.52
N SER A 67 12.14 8.48 -29.22
CA SER A 67 11.40 7.82 -30.29
C SER A 67 12.16 7.61 -31.60
N TYR A 68 13.23 8.37 -31.85
CA TYR A 68 13.90 8.38 -33.15
C TYR A 68 15.28 7.75 -33.09
N ILE A 69 15.48 6.69 -33.90
CA ILE A 69 16.79 6.05 -34.09
C ILE A 69 17.29 6.35 -35.50
N PRO A 70 18.35 7.14 -35.66
CA PRO A 70 18.87 7.46 -36.99
C PRO A 70 19.46 6.22 -37.67
N GLY A 71 19.08 6.00 -38.94
CA GLY A 71 19.73 5.03 -39.83
C GLY A 71 18.96 3.73 -40.11
N ASN A 72 17.77 3.52 -39.53
CA ASN A 72 16.88 2.41 -39.90
C ASN A 72 15.42 2.75 -39.59
N ASP A 73 14.69 3.21 -40.61
CA ASP A 73 13.33 3.74 -40.44
C ASP A 73 12.35 2.66 -39.96
N GLU A 74 12.44 1.42 -40.45
CA GLU A 74 11.54 0.32 -40.04
C GLU A 74 11.72 -0.05 -38.56
N ILE A 75 12.98 -0.17 -38.10
CA ILE A 75 13.27 -0.47 -36.69
C ILE A 75 12.87 0.72 -35.80
N SER A 76 13.10 1.95 -36.27
CA SER A 76 12.72 3.17 -35.55
C SER A 76 11.20 3.25 -35.37
N ASP A 77 10.41 2.91 -36.37
CA ASP A 77 8.94 2.91 -36.29
C ASP A 77 8.41 1.88 -35.31
N ILE A 78 8.98 0.66 -35.29
CA ILE A 78 8.62 -0.38 -34.33
C ILE A 78 8.91 0.08 -32.90
N ILE A 79 10.11 0.62 -32.64
CA ILE A 79 10.51 1.09 -31.32
C ILE A 79 9.67 2.29 -30.89
N HIS A 80 9.39 3.22 -31.79
CA HIS A 80 8.52 4.35 -31.52
C HIS A 80 7.11 3.91 -31.11
N SER A 81 6.52 2.97 -31.86
CA SER A 81 5.21 2.40 -31.57
C SER A 81 5.16 1.72 -30.20
N PHE A 82 6.21 0.95 -29.87
CA PHE A 82 6.35 0.31 -28.56
C PHE A 82 6.42 1.34 -27.42
N ILE A 83 7.29 2.34 -27.55
CA ILE A 83 7.47 3.41 -26.55
C ILE A 83 6.18 4.22 -26.38
N CYS A 84 5.46 4.53 -27.47
CA CYS A 84 4.17 5.22 -27.39
C CYS A 84 3.11 4.40 -26.68
N THR A 85 3.06 3.09 -26.96
CA THR A 85 2.11 2.17 -26.31
C THR A 85 2.39 2.06 -24.81
N ASP A 86 3.67 1.92 -24.43
CA ASP A 86 4.11 1.86 -23.04
C ASP A 86 3.79 3.16 -22.29
N ALA A 87 4.09 4.32 -22.89
CA ALA A 87 3.76 5.61 -22.31
C ALA A 87 2.24 5.83 -22.17
N ALA A 88 1.45 5.43 -23.16
CA ALA A 88 -0.01 5.49 -23.08
C ALA A 88 -0.53 4.63 -21.93
N PHE A 89 -0.01 3.41 -21.76
CA PHE A 89 -0.34 2.54 -20.65
C PHE A 89 -0.03 3.18 -19.30
N TYR A 90 1.16 3.76 -19.11
CA TYR A 90 1.53 4.42 -17.85
C TYR A 90 0.71 5.68 -17.57
N ILE A 91 0.36 6.47 -18.59
CA ILE A 91 -0.52 7.63 -18.42
C ILE A 91 -1.90 7.19 -17.93
N VAL A 92 -2.49 6.17 -18.56
CA VAL A 92 -3.78 5.61 -18.15
C VAL A 92 -3.69 5.06 -16.72
N TYR A 93 -2.62 4.34 -16.39
CA TYR A 93 -2.40 3.83 -15.05
C TYR A 93 -2.29 4.95 -14.01
N CYS A 94 -1.50 5.99 -14.26
CA CYS A 94 -1.36 7.14 -13.36
C CYS A 94 -2.71 7.84 -13.11
N LEU A 95 -3.50 8.05 -14.17
CA LEU A 95 -4.84 8.64 -14.05
C LEU A 95 -5.79 7.75 -13.25
N LEU A 96 -5.77 6.44 -13.50
CA LEU A 96 -6.57 5.47 -12.78
C LEU A 96 -6.20 5.47 -11.29
N MET A 97 -4.91 5.38 -10.96
CA MET A 97 -4.45 5.39 -9.57
C MET A 97 -4.82 6.69 -8.84
N TYR A 98 -4.72 7.83 -9.51
CA TYR A 98 -5.18 9.10 -8.97
C TYR A 98 -6.68 9.12 -8.70
N ALA A 99 -7.50 8.66 -9.66
CA ALA A 99 -8.94 8.53 -9.47
C ALA A 99 -9.28 7.60 -8.31
N MET A 100 -8.60 6.46 -8.21
CA MET A 100 -8.74 5.50 -7.12
C MET A 100 -8.39 6.14 -5.77
N ASN A 101 -7.31 6.91 -5.67
CA ASN A 101 -6.94 7.61 -4.45
C ASN A 101 -8.03 8.59 -4.00
N ILE A 102 -8.70 9.27 -4.92
CA ILE A 102 -9.81 10.19 -4.61
C ILE A 102 -11.06 9.43 -4.18
N ILE A 103 -11.47 8.42 -4.95
CA ILE A 103 -12.70 7.64 -4.72
C ILE A 103 -12.61 6.86 -3.40
N TYR A 104 -11.46 6.21 -3.15
CA TYR A 104 -11.27 5.29 -2.04
C TYR A 104 -10.64 5.91 -0.80
N LYS A 105 -10.40 7.23 -0.75
CA LYS A 105 -9.75 7.91 0.39
C LYS A 105 -10.34 7.53 1.76
N ASN A 106 -11.66 7.41 1.87
CA ASN A 106 -12.32 7.04 3.12
C ASN A 106 -12.14 5.55 3.45
N GLN A 107 -12.16 4.69 2.44
CA GLN A 107 -11.97 3.24 2.60
C GLN A 107 -10.53 2.92 3.02
N ILE A 108 -9.54 3.67 2.50
CA ILE A 108 -8.14 3.55 2.91
C ILE A 108 -7.98 3.88 4.39
N VAL A 109 -8.61 4.95 4.88
CA VAL A 109 -8.58 5.28 6.31
C VAL A 109 -9.26 4.20 7.16
N GLN A 110 -10.42 3.70 6.72
CA GLN A 110 -11.12 2.60 7.41
C GLN A 110 -10.30 1.31 7.44
N LEU A 111 -9.55 1.00 6.37
CA LEU A 111 -8.64 -0.13 6.29
C LEU A 111 -7.60 -0.03 7.41
N ILE A 112 -6.93 1.11 7.53
CA ILE A 112 -5.92 1.34 8.56
C ILE A 112 -6.53 1.24 9.98
N ILE A 113 -7.71 1.81 10.20
CA ILE A 113 -8.39 1.74 11.50
C ILE A 113 -8.74 0.29 11.86
N LYS A 114 -9.24 -0.50 10.91
CA LYS A 114 -9.56 -1.92 11.14
C LYS A 114 -8.31 -2.74 11.44
N MET A 115 -7.22 -2.52 10.70
CA MET A 115 -5.93 -3.17 10.99
C MET A 115 -5.47 -2.88 12.43
N GLN A 116 -5.56 -1.62 12.86
CA GLN A 116 -5.17 -1.26 14.22
C GLN A 116 -6.11 -1.84 15.29
N LYS A 117 -7.42 -1.86 15.04
CA LYS A 117 -8.40 -2.47 15.97
C LYS A 117 -8.12 -3.96 16.16
N ALA A 118 -7.75 -4.68 15.10
CA ALA A 118 -7.31 -6.07 15.21
C ALA A 118 -6.04 -6.20 16.05
N TYR A 119 -5.02 -5.39 15.74
CA TYR A 119 -3.75 -5.36 16.47
C TYR A 119 -3.92 -5.09 17.98
N ARG A 120 -4.77 -4.12 18.35
CA ARG A 120 -5.05 -3.77 19.76
C ARG A 120 -5.65 -4.92 20.57
N VAL A 121 -6.36 -5.85 19.92
CA VAL A 121 -6.93 -7.03 20.59
C VAL A 121 -5.89 -8.14 20.70
N LEU A 122 -5.07 -8.34 19.67
CA LEU A 122 -4.08 -9.43 19.63
C LEU A 122 -2.76 -9.10 20.35
N GLN A 123 -2.48 -7.81 20.58
CA GLN A 123 -1.43 -7.26 21.46
C GLN A 123 -0.02 -7.89 21.31
N ASN A 124 0.40 -8.19 20.09
CA ASN A 124 1.74 -8.73 19.86
C ASN A 124 2.77 -7.63 19.50
N GLU A 125 3.28 -6.94 20.52
CA GLU A 125 4.29 -5.88 20.38
C GLU A 125 5.54 -6.35 19.62
N ASN A 126 6.02 -7.56 19.91
CA ASN A 126 7.21 -8.12 19.26
C ASN A 126 6.97 -8.35 17.76
N GLY A 127 5.76 -8.76 17.39
CA GLY A 127 5.29 -8.89 16.02
C GLY A 127 5.35 -7.57 15.28
N LEU A 128 4.71 -6.54 15.84
CA LEU A 128 4.64 -5.21 15.23
C LEU A 128 6.03 -4.61 15.05
N ARG A 129 6.92 -4.71 16.05
CA ARG A 129 8.31 -4.23 15.94
C ARG A 129 9.10 -4.94 14.85
N ARG A 130 8.86 -6.24 14.63
CA ARG A 130 9.47 -6.99 13.51
C ARG A 130 8.95 -6.48 12.17
N PHE A 131 7.65 -6.19 12.05
CA PHE A 131 7.06 -5.60 10.84
C PHE A 131 7.59 -4.19 10.57
N GLN A 132 7.72 -3.34 11.59
CA GLN A 132 8.33 -2.01 11.49
C GLN A 132 9.75 -2.09 10.92
N LYS A 133 10.63 -2.91 11.54
CA LYS A 133 12.00 -3.12 11.06
C LYS A 133 12.02 -3.64 9.63
N SER A 134 11.17 -4.62 9.33
CA SER A 134 11.09 -5.20 7.99
C SER A 134 10.60 -4.18 6.95
N ASN A 135 9.65 -3.29 7.28
CA ASN A 135 9.21 -2.23 6.38
C ASN A 135 10.34 -1.23 6.11
N TRP A 136 11.11 -0.82 7.13
CA TRP A 136 12.26 0.06 6.95
C TRP A 136 13.36 -0.56 6.10
N ILE A 137 13.76 -1.80 6.39
CA ILE A 137 14.74 -2.53 5.59
C ILE A 137 14.27 -2.61 4.14
N PHE A 138 12.99 -2.88 3.93
CA PHE A 138 12.41 -2.97 2.60
C PHE A 138 12.47 -1.63 1.85
N VAL A 139 12.04 -0.53 2.48
CA VAL A 139 12.10 0.81 1.88
C VAL A 139 13.53 1.19 1.53
N VAL A 140 14.49 0.99 2.44
CA VAL A 140 15.91 1.26 2.20
C VAL A 140 16.46 0.40 1.07
N ALA A 141 16.13 -0.90 1.04
CA ALA A 141 16.59 -1.81 -0.02
C ALA A 141 16.08 -1.38 -1.39
N VAL A 142 14.81 -0.97 -1.48
CA VAL A 142 14.21 -0.46 -2.71
C VAL A 142 14.90 0.85 -3.14
N PHE A 143 15.08 1.80 -2.23
CA PHE A 143 15.83 3.03 -2.55
C PHE A 143 17.24 2.76 -3.05
N LEU A 144 17.98 1.87 -2.38
CA LEU A 144 19.33 1.50 -2.79
C LEU A 144 19.34 0.81 -4.14
N PHE A 145 18.40 -0.10 -4.40
CA PHE A 145 18.27 -0.77 -5.69
C PHE A 145 18.10 0.26 -6.81
N TYR A 146 17.11 1.14 -6.68
CA TYR A 146 16.85 2.19 -7.67
C TYR A 146 18.01 3.18 -7.80
N PHE A 147 18.63 3.58 -6.69
CA PHE A 147 19.81 4.45 -6.72
C PHE A 147 20.98 3.79 -7.45
N THR A 148 21.29 2.52 -7.16
CA THR A 148 22.37 1.78 -7.84
C THR A 148 22.08 1.55 -9.31
N TYR A 149 20.83 1.26 -9.67
CA TYR A 149 20.37 1.16 -11.05
C TYR A 149 20.66 2.47 -11.77
N ASN A 150 20.09 3.60 -11.33
CA ASN A 150 20.30 4.91 -11.95
C ASN A 150 21.78 5.34 -12.00
N LEU A 151 22.54 5.07 -10.93
CA LEU A 151 23.97 5.36 -10.86
C LEU A 151 24.76 4.59 -11.92
N SER A 152 24.49 3.29 -12.08
CA SER A 152 25.18 2.46 -13.07
C SER A 152 25.01 3.00 -14.49
N TYR A 153 23.79 3.32 -14.91
CA TYR A 153 23.54 3.85 -16.25
C TYR A 153 24.11 5.25 -16.46
N THR A 154 24.18 6.06 -15.40
CA THR A 154 24.85 7.37 -15.44
C THR A 154 26.35 7.20 -15.66
N ILE A 155 27.00 6.27 -14.95
CA ILE A 155 28.44 5.98 -15.10
C ILE A 155 28.76 5.50 -16.52
N PHE A 156 27.90 4.68 -17.11
CA PHE A 156 28.09 4.19 -18.48
C PHE A 156 27.65 5.18 -19.57
N ASN A 157 27.24 6.41 -19.21
CA ASN A 157 26.70 7.42 -20.14
C ASN A 157 25.56 6.90 -21.04
N ILE A 158 24.80 5.91 -20.56
CA ILE A 158 23.69 5.32 -21.31
C ILE A 158 22.46 6.22 -21.20
N TYR A 159 22.28 6.89 -20.06
CA TYR A 159 21.06 7.67 -19.77
C TYR A 159 21.24 9.17 -19.86
N ARG A 160 20.25 9.79 -20.51
CA ARG A 160 19.93 11.22 -20.37
C ARG A 160 19.06 11.42 -19.13
N VAL A 161 19.00 12.67 -18.64
CA VAL A 161 18.15 13.06 -17.49
C VAL A 161 16.68 12.64 -17.67
N THR A 162 16.20 12.55 -18.91
CA THR A 162 14.84 12.10 -19.25
C THR A 162 14.55 10.65 -18.85
N HIS A 163 15.57 9.78 -18.83
CA HIS A 163 15.42 8.40 -18.34
C HIS A 163 15.23 8.37 -16.83
N LEU A 164 15.97 9.20 -16.07
CA LEU A 164 15.81 9.28 -14.61
C LEU A 164 14.37 9.66 -14.23
N LEU A 165 13.77 10.61 -14.97
CA LEU A 165 12.38 11.02 -14.74
C LEU A 165 11.37 9.94 -15.14
N TYR A 166 11.65 9.17 -16.20
CA TYR A 166 10.82 8.04 -16.60
C TYR A 166 10.87 6.90 -15.57
N ASP A 167 12.06 6.58 -15.06
CA ASP A 167 12.27 5.53 -14.05
C ASP A 167 11.53 5.85 -12.74
N VAL A 168 11.38 7.13 -12.39
CA VAL A 168 10.54 7.57 -11.26
C VAL A 168 9.07 7.17 -11.44
N VAL A 169 8.55 7.17 -12.68
CA VAL A 169 7.17 6.73 -12.98
C VAL A 169 7.05 5.22 -12.84
N LEU A 170 7.99 4.46 -13.41
CA LEU A 170 8.04 3.01 -13.27
C LEU A 170 8.10 2.61 -11.80
N PHE A 171 8.92 3.32 -11.03
CA PHE A 171 9.07 3.04 -9.62
C PHE A 171 7.79 3.32 -8.82
N TYR A 172 7.03 4.36 -9.18
CA TYR A 172 5.74 4.62 -8.54
C TYR A 172 4.75 3.43 -8.67
N PHE A 173 4.74 2.76 -9.81
CA PHE A 173 3.94 1.55 -10.03
C PHE A 173 4.36 0.45 -9.03
N ASP A 174 5.67 0.18 -8.94
CA ASP A 174 6.21 -0.81 -8.02
C ASP A 174 5.89 -0.48 -6.56
N VAL A 175 6.03 0.79 -6.15
CA VAL A 175 5.71 1.25 -4.79
C VAL A 175 4.27 0.92 -4.43
N ASN A 176 3.31 1.14 -5.34
CA ASN A 176 1.91 0.84 -5.06
C ASN A 176 1.66 -0.66 -4.82
N ILE A 177 2.25 -1.52 -5.65
CA ILE A 177 2.16 -2.98 -5.50
C ILE A 177 2.81 -3.41 -4.20
N ILE A 178 3.99 -2.88 -3.91
CA ILE A 178 4.73 -3.12 -2.67
C ILE A 178 3.87 -2.78 -1.46
N VAL A 179 3.28 -1.57 -1.41
CA VAL A 179 2.45 -1.13 -0.28
C VAL A 179 1.28 -2.10 -0.09
N ALA A 180 0.62 -2.51 -1.18
CA ALA A 180 -0.45 -3.50 -1.14
C ALA A 180 0.02 -4.84 -0.55
N ILE A 181 1.15 -5.37 -1.03
CA ILE A 181 1.73 -6.63 -0.53
C ILE A 181 2.07 -6.52 0.96
N ARG A 182 2.66 -5.40 1.41
CA ARG A 182 3.03 -5.21 2.82
C ARG A 182 1.78 -5.15 3.72
N ILE A 183 0.70 -4.51 3.27
CA ILE A 183 -0.59 -4.50 3.99
C ILE A 183 -1.17 -5.92 4.07
N VAL A 184 -1.22 -6.65 2.95
CA VAL A 184 -1.71 -8.04 2.90
C VAL A 184 -0.89 -8.95 3.83
N LYS A 185 0.44 -8.82 3.81
CA LYS A 185 1.33 -9.60 4.68
C LYS A 185 1.12 -9.30 6.17
N PHE A 186 0.82 -8.05 6.51
CA PHE A 186 0.45 -7.69 7.87
C PHE A 186 -0.89 -8.34 8.28
N LEU A 187 -1.91 -8.27 7.42
CA LEU A 187 -3.22 -8.88 7.69
C LEU A 187 -3.14 -10.41 7.82
N GLU A 188 -2.34 -11.06 6.98
CA GLU A 188 -2.05 -12.50 7.06
C GLU A 188 -1.42 -12.86 8.41
N TYR A 189 -0.49 -12.04 8.88
CA TYR A 189 0.14 -12.21 10.18
C TYR A 189 -0.85 -12.08 11.35
N GLU A 190 -1.69 -11.04 11.34
CA GLU A 190 -2.74 -10.86 12.35
C GLU A 190 -3.73 -12.03 12.36
N LEU A 191 -4.08 -12.58 11.19
CA LEU A 191 -4.92 -13.79 11.09
C LEU A 191 -4.26 -15.02 11.73
N ILE A 192 -2.95 -15.20 11.54
CA ILE A 192 -2.18 -16.28 12.17
C ILE A 192 -2.15 -16.10 13.70
N LEU A 193 -1.97 -14.86 14.18
CA LEU A 193 -2.01 -14.56 15.62
C LEU A 193 -3.39 -14.84 16.22
N TRP A 194 -4.44 -14.37 15.56
CA TRP A 194 -5.82 -14.65 15.96
C TRP A 194 -6.08 -16.16 16.08
N LYS A 195 -5.64 -16.96 15.10
CA LYS A 195 -5.78 -18.43 15.16
C LYS A 195 -5.06 -19.03 16.36
N LYS A 196 -3.89 -18.51 16.73
CA LYS A 196 -3.13 -18.97 17.91
C LYS A 196 -3.86 -18.65 19.21
N GLU A 197 -4.37 -17.43 19.35
CA GLU A 197 -5.14 -17.02 20.54
C GLU A 197 -6.46 -17.79 20.65
N LEU A 198 -7.15 -18.04 19.54
CA LEU A 198 -8.35 -18.89 19.53
C LEU A 198 -8.05 -20.31 20.03
N ASN A 199 -6.96 -20.94 19.55
CA ASN A 199 -6.57 -22.27 20.01
C ASN A 199 -6.23 -22.30 21.51
N LYS A 200 -5.57 -21.25 22.01
CA LYS A 200 -5.25 -21.10 23.44
C LYS A 200 -6.51 -20.94 24.28
N PHE A 201 -7.46 -20.13 23.82
CA PHE A 201 -8.77 -19.94 24.44
C PHE A 201 -9.55 -21.26 24.52
N LEU A 202 -9.64 -22.00 23.40
CA LEU A 202 -10.31 -23.31 23.35
C LEU A 202 -9.67 -24.33 24.29
N LYS A 203 -8.33 -24.38 24.33
CA LYS A 203 -7.61 -25.27 25.26
C LYS A 203 -7.92 -24.93 26.72
N THR A 204 -7.94 -23.64 27.07
CA THR A 204 -8.28 -23.17 28.42
C THR A 204 -9.71 -23.58 28.80
N CYS A 205 -10.67 -23.40 27.89
CA CYS A 205 -12.06 -23.84 28.10
C CYS A 205 -12.15 -25.35 28.36
N SER A 206 -11.36 -26.17 27.65
CA SER A 206 -11.37 -27.64 27.82
C SER A 206 -10.76 -28.13 29.14
N THR A 207 -9.83 -27.40 29.75
CA THR A 207 -9.12 -27.83 30.96
C THR A 207 -9.70 -27.28 32.26
N THR A 208 -10.68 -26.37 32.19
CA THR A 208 -11.22 -25.70 33.38
C THR A 208 -12.30 -26.55 34.04
N ASN A 209 -12.15 -26.85 35.33
CA ASN A 209 -13.10 -27.68 36.10
C ASN A 209 -14.49 -27.01 36.22
N HIS A 210 -15.55 -27.84 36.30
CA HIS A 210 -16.95 -27.40 36.29
C HIS A 210 -17.29 -26.31 37.35
N ASN A 211 -16.62 -26.33 38.50
CA ASN A 211 -16.84 -25.37 39.59
C ASN A 211 -16.15 -24.00 39.38
N GLN A 212 -15.11 -23.90 38.55
CA GLN A 212 -14.50 -22.62 38.16
C GLN A 212 -15.21 -22.00 36.95
N LEU A 213 -15.99 -22.80 36.22
CA LEU A 213 -16.69 -22.42 35.00
C LEU A 213 -17.67 -21.26 35.24
N VAL A 214 -18.42 -21.23 36.35
CA VAL A 214 -19.46 -20.21 36.56
C VAL A 214 -18.90 -18.79 36.72
N LYS A 215 -17.78 -18.60 37.44
CA LYS A 215 -17.08 -17.30 37.49
C LYS A 215 -16.36 -16.98 36.18
N TYR A 216 -15.91 -18.01 35.46
CA TYR A 216 -15.28 -17.86 34.14
C TYR A 216 -16.28 -17.48 33.05
N LEU A 217 -17.55 -17.92 33.10
CA LEU A 217 -18.52 -17.72 32.01
C LEU A 217 -18.71 -16.25 31.60
N VAL A 218 -18.66 -15.31 32.56
CA VAL A 218 -18.72 -13.88 32.26
C VAL A 218 -17.47 -13.41 31.51
N ASN A 219 -16.27 -13.79 31.96
CA ASN A 219 -15.01 -13.42 31.31
C ASN A 219 -14.80 -14.13 29.97
N VAL A 220 -15.21 -15.39 29.85
CA VAL A 220 -15.20 -16.18 28.61
C VAL A 220 -16.05 -15.49 27.54
N SER A 221 -17.23 -15.00 27.92
CA SER A 221 -18.09 -14.26 26.99
C SER A 221 -17.45 -12.96 26.50
N TYR A 222 -16.61 -12.31 27.31
CA TYR A 222 -15.90 -11.09 26.94
C TYR A 222 -14.70 -11.39 26.02
N GLU A 223 -13.86 -12.35 26.37
CA GLU A 223 -12.71 -12.78 25.54
C GLU A 223 -13.15 -13.30 24.17
N GLU A 224 -14.23 -14.09 24.12
CA GLU A 224 -14.83 -14.56 22.87
C GLU A 224 -15.27 -13.39 21.99
N ARG A 225 -15.98 -12.40 22.57
CA ARG A 225 -16.41 -11.19 21.84
C ARG A 225 -15.22 -10.39 21.31
N LEU A 226 -14.14 -10.29 22.07
CA LEU A 226 -12.91 -9.62 21.61
C LEU A 226 -12.29 -10.37 20.43
N LEU A 227 -12.12 -11.69 20.53
CA LEU A 227 -11.55 -12.50 19.44
C LEU A 227 -12.41 -12.46 18.18
N LEU A 228 -13.74 -12.52 18.30
CA LEU A 228 -14.67 -12.35 17.17
C LEU A 228 -14.57 -10.94 16.56
N SER A 229 -14.44 -9.91 17.39
CA SER A 229 -14.24 -8.53 16.93
C SER A 229 -12.93 -8.38 16.16
N ALA A 230 -11.82 -8.96 16.65
CA ALA A 230 -10.54 -8.98 15.96
C ALA A 230 -10.64 -9.66 14.59
N TYR A 231 -11.26 -10.85 14.53
CA TYR A 231 -11.51 -11.57 13.29
C TYR A 231 -12.33 -10.74 12.29
N SER A 232 -13.45 -10.16 12.74
CA SER A 232 -14.29 -9.28 11.91
C SER A 232 -13.52 -8.07 11.36
N ASN A 233 -12.63 -7.49 12.16
CA ASN A 233 -11.77 -6.40 11.71
C ASN A 233 -10.72 -6.85 10.69
N ILE A 234 -10.09 -8.02 10.88
CA ILE A 234 -9.14 -8.60 9.93
C ILE A 234 -9.82 -8.88 8.58
N ILE A 235 -10.95 -9.58 8.58
CA ILE A 235 -11.69 -9.91 7.35
C ILE A 235 -12.22 -8.64 6.68
N GLY A 236 -12.75 -7.69 7.45
CA GLY A 236 -13.18 -6.40 6.93
C GLY A 236 -12.03 -5.60 6.31
N ALA A 237 -10.83 -5.66 6.90
CA ALA A 237 -9.64 -5.05 6.34
C ALA A 237 -9.18 -5.75 5.05
N PHE A 238 -9.24 -7.08 4.96
CA PHE A 238 -9.00 -7.79 3.70
C PHE A 238 -9.97 -7.37 2.60
N GLY A 239 -11.27 -7.23 2.91
CA GLY A 239 -12.27 -6.75 1.95
C GLY A 239 -11.98 -5.33 1.47
N LEU A 240 -11.63 -4.41 2.37
CA LEU A 240 -11.22 -3.06 1.99
C LEU A 240 -9.93 -3.04 1.18
N CYS A 241 -8.95 -3.88 1.53
CA CYS A 241 -7.71 -4.03 0.78
C CYS A 241 -7.98 -4.52 -0.66
N ALA A 242 -8.86 -5.51 -0.82
CA ALA A 242 -9.27 -5.99 -2.15
C ALA A 242 -10.00 -4.92 -2.96
N ASN A 243 -10.84 -4.09 -2.33
CA ASN A 243 -11.49 -2.99 -3.02
C ASN A 243 -10.49 -1.89 -3.43
N VAL A 244 -9.63 -1.47 -2.52
CA VAL A 244 -8.65 -0.39 -2.75
C VAL A 244 -7.60 -0.80 -3.78
N PHE A 245 -7.06 -2.02 -3.69
CA PHE A 245 -5.92 -2.47 -4.48
C PHE A 245 -6.27 -3.49 -5.58
N GLY A 246 -7.44 -4.13 -5.53
CA GLY A 246 -7.87 -5.13 -6.52
C GLY A 246 -8.65 -4.54 -7.70
N MET A 247 -9.36 -3.43 -7.49
CA MET A 247 -10.09 -2.76 -8.59
C MET A 247 -9.18 -2.14 -9.65
N SER A 248 -7.89 -1.95 -9.38
CA SER A 248 -6.92 -1.58 -10.41
C SER A 248 -6.71 -2.69 -11.46
N VAL A 249 -7.05 -3.95 -11.16
CA VAL A 249 -6.83 -5.09 -12.05
C VAL A 249 -8.15 -5.66 -12.59
N SER A 250 -9.19 -5.81 -11.76
CA SER A 250 -10.43 -6.49 -12.18
C SER A 250 -11.34 -5.65 -13.08
N ASN A 251 -11.52 -4.35 -12.79
CA ASN A 251 -12.40 -3.47 -13.57
C ASN A 251 -11.79 -3.06 -14.91
N PHE A 252 -10.46 -3.02 -14.99
CA PHE A 252 -9.76 -2.77 -16.24
C PHE A 252 -9.92 -3.95 -17.20
N LEU A 253 -9.85 -5.20 -16.71
CA LEU A 253 -10.03 -6.40 -17.53
C LEU A 253 -11.50 -6.63 -17.95
N LEU A 254 -12.47 -6.33 -17.08
CA LEU A 254 -13.89 -6.53 -17.39
C LEU A 254 -14.41 -5.58 -18.47
N ASN A 255 -13.94 -4.32 -18.51
CA ASN A 255 -14.37 -3.34 -19.52
C ASN A 255 -13.65 -3.48 -20.87
N PHE A 256 -12.51 -4.18 -20.94
CA PHE A 256 -11.84 -4.50 -22.21
C PHE A 256 -12.35 -5.79 -22.86
N MET A 257 -13.11 -6.61 -22.13
CA MET A 257 -13.71 -7.85 -22.62
C MET A 257 -15.21 -7.72 -22.99
N SER A 258 -15.81 -6.55 -22.79
CA SER A 258 -17.20 -6.22 -23.16
C SER A 258 -17.25 -5.30 -24.38
#